data_AF-A0A1Q7TSJ4-F1
#
_entry.id   AF-A0A1Q7TSJ4-F1
#
_cell.length_a   1.000
_cell.length_b   1.000
_cell.length_c   1.000
_cell.angle_alpha   90.00
_cell.angle_beta   90.00
_cell.angle_gamma   90.00
#
_symmetry.space_group_name_H-M   'P 1'
#
loop_
_entity.id
_entity.type
_entity.pdbx_description
1 polymer ?
#
loop_
_entity_poly.entity_id
_entity_poly.type
_entity_poly.pdbx_seq_one_letter_code
_entity_poly.pdbx_strand_id
1 'polypeptide(L)'
;MATATAGAAETVRAPFFTTKAISIIAFTATLIFSQNMLSVSSQIGVGDWEFWIDWKDYAWAPFVFTWLVAIHFPVYSWVFNKFFKIHFGATLVVMFWFLQRSLMVQLFYVGMNNYPFNYVQLPAYMLPAMATDFTLILFGLKKHMGLYTLVACFLAAILVVPSQFLFLNTPFLLSNVVYPDPLAAGSTHVMPVWSLIRMVIPKAPIPSYIAEGFTWPLPYKSFYDPYIIMTGFTGIMGVVWSGFTYIFIKAIFYGVEKTTKHFVKPAGA
;
A
#
# COMPACT_ATOMS: atom_id res chain seq x y z
N MET A 1 4.20 -60.93 22.54
CA MET A 1 4.82 -59.77 21.90
C MET A 1 3.73 -58.94 21.26
N ALA A 2 3.40 -57.79 21.85
CA ALA A 2 2.42 -56.86 21.31
C ALA A 2 3.14 -55.87 20.38
N THR A 3 3.04 -56.06 19.08
CA THR A 3 3.49 -55.11 18.05
C THR A 3 2.28 -54.41 17.46
N ALA A 4 1.81 -53.35 18.11
CA ALA A 4 0.74 -52.50 17.57
C ALA A 4 0.75 -51.10 18.20
N THR A 5 1.71 -50.24 17.82
CA THR A 5 1.63 -48.79 18.12
C THR A 5 2.32 -47.87 17.12
N ALA A 6 3.05 -48.37 16.12
CA ALA A 6 3.77 -47.50 15.18
C ALA A 6 2.89 -46.93 14.03
N GLY A 7 1.85 -47.63 13.59
CA GLY A 7 1.05 -47.23 12.41
C GLY A 7 -0.02 -46.16 12.63
N ALA A 8 -0.49 -45.95 13.85
CA ALA A 8 -1.57 -45.00 14.16
C ALA A 8 -1.10 -43.53 14.21
N ALA A 9 0.14 -43.29 14.64
CA ALA A 9 0.69 -41.95 14.71
C ALA A 9 1.04 -41.38 13.32
N GLU A 10 1.46 -42.24 12.39
CA GLU A 10 1.88 -41.86 11.04
C GLU A 10 0.68 -41.57 10.12
N THR A 11 -0.40 -42.36 10.26
CA THR A 11 -1.68 -42.16 9.55
C THR A 11 -2.43 -40.90 9.98
N VAL A 12 -2.25 -40.43 11.22
CA VAL A 12 -2.79 -39.15 11.70
C VAL A 12 -1.84 -37.97 11.39
N ARG A 13 -0.52 -38.20 11.39
CA ARG A 13 0.47 -37.15 11.06
C ARG A 13 0.42 -36.73 9.60
N ALA A 14 0.35 -37.66 8.65
CA ALA A 14 0.37 -37.33 7.22
C ALA A 14 -0.73 -36.33 6.78
N PRO A 15 -2.01 -36.49 7.15
CA PRO A 15 -3.04 -35.50 6.83
C PRO A 15 -2.84 -34.17 7.57
N PHE A 16 -2.37 -34.19 8.83
CA PHE A 16 -2.08 -32.97 9.59
C PHE A 16 -0.95 -32.14 8.95
N PHE A 17 0.17 -32.78 8.57
CA PHE A 17 1.27 -32.10 7.89
C PHE A 17 0.85 -31.57 6.51
N THR A 18 0.04 -32.33 5.77
CA THR A 18 -0.47 -31.91 4.46
C THR A 18 -1.39 -30.69 4.58
N THR A 19 -2.31 -30.67 5.54
CA THR A 19 -3.19 -29.51 5.77
C THR A 19 -2.41 -28.27 6.22
N LYS A 20 -1.39 -28.44 7.08
CA LYS A 20 -0.48 -27.35 7.50
C LYS A 20 0.30 -26.79 6.32
N ALA A 21 0.89 -27.65 5.49
CA ALA A 21 1.64 -27.24 4.30
C ALA A 21 0.75 -26.48 3.30
N ILE A 22 -0.44 -27.00 3.00
CA ILE A 22 -1.41 -26.33 2.13
C ILE A 22 -1.80 -24.96 2.70
N SER A 23 -2.03 -24.87 4.01
CA SER A 23 -2.39 -23.60 4.67
C SER A 23 -1.26 -22.57 4.59
N ILE A 24 0.00 -23.01 4.78
CA ILE A 24 1.18 -22.13 4.64
C ILE A 24 1.34 -21.66 3.20
N ILE A 25 1.19 -22.55 2.22
CA ILE A 25 1.27 -22.18 0.80
C ILE A 25 0.18 -21.17 0.45
N ALA A 26 -1.06 -21.42 0.89
CA ALA A 26 -2.19 -20.52 0.65
C ALA A 26 -1.99 -19.14 1.30
N PHE A 27 -1.50 -19.13 2.54
CA PHE A 27 -1.16 -17.91 3.27
C PHE A 27 -0.07 -17.12 2.53
N THR A 28 1.03 -17.76 2.19
CA THR A 28 2.15 -17.14 1.47
C THR A 28 1.73 -16.62 0.11
N ALA A 29 0.95 -17.39 -0.66
CA ALA A 29 0.41 -16.95 -1.95
C ALA A 29 -0.51 -15.73 -1.80
N THR A 30 -1.38 -15.72 -0.78
CA THR A 30 -2.27 -14.59 -0.51
C THR A 30 -1.49 -13.34 -0.10
N LEU A 31 -0.43 -13.51 0.69
CA LEU A 31 0.45 -12.42 1.11
C LEU A 31 1.25 -11.83 -0.04
N ILE A 32 1.91 -12.65 -0.86
CA ILE A 32 2.66 -12.20 -2.03
C ILE A 32 1.72 -11.52 -3.03
N PHE A 33 0.52 -12.07 -3.24
CA PHE A 33 -0.43 -11.47 -4.17
C PHE A 33 -0.96 -10.13 -3.66
N SER A 34 -1.38 -10.04 -2.39
CA SER A 34 -1.85 -8.78 -1.78
C SER A 34 -0.74 -7.73 -1.77
N GLN A 35 0.46 -8.17 -1.40
CA GLN A 35 1.78 -7.67 -1.75
C GLN A 35 1.85 -6.86 -3.05
N ASN A 36 1.89 -7.63 -4.12
CA ASN A 36 2.12 -7.13 -5.47
C ASN A 36 0.96 -6.30 -5.97
N MET A 37 -0.29 -6.62 -5.58
CA MET A 37 -1.45 -5.82 -5.92
C MET A 37 -1.29 -4.40 -5.35
N LEU A 38 -0.99 -4.27 -4.06
CA LEU A 38 -0.73 -2.97 -3.44
C LEU A 38 0.40 -2.25 -4.17
N SER A 39 1.50 -2.95 -4.52
CA SER A 39 2.63 -2.37 -5.26
C SER A 39 2.27 -1.86 -6.64
N VAL A 40 1.49 -2.61 -7.42
CA VAL A 40 1.09 -2.22 -8.78
C VAL A 40 0.09 -1.06 -8.73
N SER A 41 -0.93 -1.14 -7.86
CA SER A 41 -1.90 -0.06 -7.67
C SER A 41 -1.22 1.21 -7.18
N SER A 42 -0.22 1.08 -6.30
CA SER A 42 0.63 2.17 -5.86
C SER A 42 1.40 2.78 -7.01
N GLN A 43 2.17 2.00 -7.77
CA GLN A 43 3.03 2.49 -8.85
C GLN A 43 2.26 3.19 -9.98
N ILE A 44 1.13 2.62 -10.38
CA ILE A 44 0.32 3.15 -11.49
C ILE A 44 -0.58 4.28 -11.03
N GLY A 45 -1.16 4.17 -9.82
CA GLY A 45 -2.19 5.09 -9.35
C GLY A 45 -1.64 6.32 -8.63
N VAL A 46 -0.57 6.17 -7.87
CA VAL A 46 -0.07 7.21 -6.94
C VAL A 46 1.46 7.32 -6.91
N GLY A 47 2.16 6.56 -7.76
CA GLY A 47 3.57 6.27 -7.62
C GLY A 47 4.44 7.52 -7.64
N ASP A 48 4.10 8.50 -8.47
CA ASP A 48 4.87 9.73 -8.56
C ASP A 48 4.82 10.54 -7.25
N TRP A 49 3.65 10.65 -6.59
CA TRP A 49 3.52 11.29 -5.28
C TRP A 49 4.21 10.50 -4.17
N GLU A 50 4.24 9.18 -4.28
CA GLU A 50 4.89 8.34 -3.27
C GLU A 50 6.41 8.47 -3.30
N PHE A 51 7.00 8.38 -4.49
CA PHE A 51 8.45 8.31 -4.66
C PHE A 51 9.14 9.63 -4.41
N TRP A 52 8.58 10.72 -4.92
CA TRP A 52 9.31 11.95 -5.06
C TRP A 52 8.94 12.94 -3.97
N ILE A 53 9.93 13.41 -3.21
CA ILE A 53 9.69 14.39 -2.15
C ILE A 53 9.06 15.70 -2.67
N ASP A 54 9.44 16.12 -3.88
CA ASP A 54 8.93 17.33 -4.53
C ASP A 54 7.51 17.19 -5.08
N TRP A 55 6.94 15.98 -5.07
CA TRP A 55 5.55 15.73 -5.45
C TRP A 55 4.64 15.60 -4.22
N LYS A 56 5.18 15.57 -3.00
CA LYS A 56 4.39 15.44 -1.77
C LYS A 56 3.81 16.77 -1.31
N ASP A 57 2.94 17.35 -2.14
CA ASP A 57 2.23 18.59 -1.86
C ASP A 57 1.08 18.40 -0.86
N TYR A 58 0.46 19.50 -0.41
CA TYR A 58 -0.63 19.47 0.57
C TYR A 58 -2.03 19.29 -0.04
N ALA A 59 -2.19 19.41 -1.36
CA ALA A 59 -3.48 19.31 -2.02
C ALA A 59 -3.72 17.88 -2.54
N TRP A 60 -2.78 17.34 -3.31
CA TRP A 60 -2.96 16.11 -4.07
C TRP A 60 -2.41 14.89 -3.37
N ALA A 61 -1.22 14.99 -2.77
CA ALA A 61 -0.61 13.85 -2.08
C ALA A 61 -1.56 13.23 -1.03
N PRO A 62 -2.22 13.99 -0.14
CA PRO A 62 -3.22 13.45 0.79
C PRO A 62 -4.36 12.70 0.11
N PHE A 63 -4.87 13.25 -1.00
CA PHE A 63 -6.02 12.70 -1.70
C PHE A 63 -5.69 11.38 -2.38
N VAL A 64 -4.58 11.33 -3.12
CA VAL A 64 -4.17 10.11 -3.85
C VAL A 64 -3.75 9.00 -2.88
N PHE A 65 -3.05 9.34 -1.79
CA PHE A 65 -2.71 8.35 -0.76
C PHE A 65 -3.94 7.81 -0.03
N THR A 66 -4.92 8.68 0.27
CA THR A 66 -6.20 8.28 0.87
C THR A 66 -6.91 7.24 0.04
N TRP A 67 -6.96 7.43 -1.29
CA TRP A 67 -7.54 6.47 -2.21
C TRP A 67 -6.88 5.09 -2.07
N LEU A 68 -5.55 5.04 -2.09
CA LEU A 68 -4.80 3.79 -2.01
C LEU A 68 -5.14 3.03 -0.72
N VAL A 69 -5.10 3.70 0.43
CA VAL A 69 -5.30 3.03 1.72
C VAL A 69 -6.78 2.66 1.96
N ALA A 70 -7.72 3.51 1.56
CA ALA A 70 -9.14 3.32 1.84
C ALA A 70 -9.72 2.14 1.06
N ILE A 71 -9.16 1.81 -0.11
CA ILE A 71 -9.62 0.67 -0.91
C ILE A 71 -8.95 -0.62 -0.46
N HIS A 72 -7.62 -0.60 -0.30
CA HIS A 72 -6.87 -1.84 -0.15
C HIS A 72 -6.92 -2.39 1.28
N PHE A 73 -6.79 -1.52 2.29
CA PHE A 73 -6.57 -1.99 3.66
C PHE A 73 -7.79 -2.69 4.25
N PRO A 74 -9.04 -2.19 4.07
CA PRO A 74 -10.21 -2.88 4.60
C PRO A 74 -10.38 -4.27 3.96
N VAL A 75 -10.02 -4.41 2.69
CA VAL A 75 -10.06 -5.70 1.97
C VAL A 75 -9.03 -6.66 2.54
N TYR A 76 -7.77 -6.24 2.67
CA TYR A 76 -6.71 -7.10 3.19
C TYR A 76 -6.99 -7.56 4.62
N SER A 77 -7.37 -6.63 5.50
CA SER A 77 -7.70 -6.97 6.88
C SER A 77 -8.82 -8.03 6.94
N TRP A 78 -9.88 -7.87 6.15
CA TRP A 78 -10.98 -8.83 6.09
C TRP A 78 -10.58 -10.18 5.49
N VAL A 79 -9.83 -10.20 4.38
CA VAL A 79 -9.39 -11.45 3.72
C VAL A 79 -8.57 -12.29 4.69
N PHE A 80 -7.54 -11.70 5.29
CA PHE A 80 -6.65 -12.41 6.19
C PHE A 80 -7.38 -12.94 7.42
N ASN A 81 -8.36 -12.18 7.93
CA ASN A 81 -9.19 -12.64 9.02
C ASN A 81 -10.13 -13.78 8.61
N LYS A 82 -10.85 -13.60 7.51
CA LYS A 82 -11.85 -14.57 7.06
C LYS A 82 -11.25 -15.94 6.86
N PHE A 83 -10.09 -16.00 6.20
CA PHE A 83 -9.50 -17.24 5.74
C PHE A 83 -8.37 -17.79 6.61
N PHE A 84 -7.61 -16.92 7.30
CA PHE A 84 -6.46 -17.35 8.12
C PHE A 84 -6.59 -16.99 9.60
N LYS A 85 -7.70 -16.36 10.01
CA LYS A 85 -7.93 -15.88 11.40
C LYS A 85 -6.86 -14.91 11.91
N ILE A 86 -6.24 -14.19 10.97
CA ILE A 86 -5.28 -13.13 11.27
C ILE A 86 -6.01 -11.79 11.36
N HIS A 87 -5.80 -11.05 12.45
CA HIS A 87 -6.50 -9.79 12.73
C HIS A 87 -5.69 -8.54 12.36
N PHE A 88 -4.49 -8.73 11.83
CA PHE A 88 -3.55 -7.66 11.45
C PHE A 88 -3.19 -7.74 9.96
N GLY A 89 -4.17 -8.11 9.13
CA GLY A 89 -3.96 -8.41 7.71
C GLY A 89 -3.46 -7.22 6.89
N ALA A 90 -4.02 -6.02 7.12
CA ALA A 90 -3.58 -4.83 6.40
C ALA A 90 -2.15 -4.46 6.80
N THR A 91 -1.86 -4.46 8.10
CA THR A 91 -0.53 -4.18 8.65
C THR A 91 0.51 -5.15 8.09
N LEU A 92 0.19 -6.45 8.06
CA LEU A 92 1.08 -7.47 7.50
C LEU A 92 1.42 -7.21 6.03
N VAL A 93 0.42 -6.93 5.20
CA VAL A 93 0.63 -6.62 3.77
C VAL A 93 1.49 -5.37 3.61
N VAL A 94 1.22 -4.31 4.39
CA VAL A 94 2.00 -3.06 4.34
C VAL A 94 3.45 -3.28 4.79
N MET A 95 3.71 -4.11 5.81
CA MET A 95 5.08 -4.42 6.23
C MET A 95 5.90 -5.09 5.12
N PHE A 96 5.33 -6.09 4.45
CA PHE A 96 6.01 -6.75 3.33
C PHE A 96 6.14 -5.83 2.11
N TRP A 97 5.14 -4.99 1.86
CA TRP A 97 5.19 -3.98 0.82
C TRP A 97 6.30 -2.97 1.09
N PHE A 98 6.43 -2.51 2.33
CA PHE A 98 7.48 -1.58 2.76
C PHE A 98 8.87 -2.19 2.59
N LEU A 99 9.04 -3.48 2.93
CA LEU A 99 10.29 -4.21 2.68
C LEU A 99 10.63 -4.26 1.19
N GLN A 100 9.70 -4.70 0.34
CA GLN A 100 9.91 -4.72 -1.12
C GLN A 100 10.25 -3.33 -1.66
N ARG A 101 9.51 -2.30 -1.21
CA ARG A 101 9.68 -0.93 -1.68
C ARG A 101 11.04 -0.36 -1.26
N SER A 102 11.45 -0.61 -0.03
CA SER A 102 12.76 -0.22 0.49
C SER A 102 13.88 -0.84 -0.33
N LEU A 103 13.80 -2.15 -0.62
CA LEU A 103 14.78 -2.84 -1.47
C LEU A 103 14.81 -2.24 -2.88
N MET A 104 13.64 -1.97 -3.46
CA MET A 104 13.56 -1.38 -4.79
C MET A 104 14.18 0.02 -4.85
N VAL A 105 13.92 0.88 -3.85
CA VAL A 105 14.53 2.21 -3.75
C VAL A 105 16.05 2.09 -3.60
N GLN A 106 16.53 1.25 -2.70
CA GLN A 106 17.97 1.08 -2.45
C GLN A 106 18.71 0.51 -3.66
N LEU A 107 18.18 -0.53 -4.30
CA LEU A 107 18.87 -1.19 -5.40
C LEU A 107 18.78 -0.38 -6.70
N PHE A 108 17.59 0.10 -7.05
CA PHE A 108 17.37 0.71 -8.37
C PHE A 108 17.50 2.23 -8.35
N TYR A 109 16.93 2.92 -7.36
CA TYR A 109 16.94 4.39 -7.37
C TYR A 109 18.26 4.93 -6.82
N VAL A 110 18.69 4.45 -5.66
CA VAL A 110 19.95 4.85 -5.04
C VAL A 110 21.13 4.13 -5.70
N GLY A 111 21.11 2.79 -5.74
CA GLY A 111 22.24 1.99 -6.18
C GLY A 111 22.56 2.11 -7.67
N MET A 112 21.55 2.01 -8.54
CA MET A 112 21.76 2.08 -10.00
C MET A 112 21.68 3.50 -10.56
N ASN A 113 20.71 4.30 -10.09
CA ASN A 113 20.44 5.62 -10.67
C ASN A 113 21.03 6.79 -9.85
N ASN A 114 21.73 6.51 -8.75
CA ASN A 114 22.39 7.52 -7.90
C ASN A 114 21.48 8.64 -7.40
N TYR A 115 20.17 8.37 -7.28
CA TYR A 115 19.28 9.30 -6.61
C TYR A 115 19.61 9.34 -5.11
N PRO A 116 19.68 10.53 -4.50
CA PRO A 116 19.84 10.64 -3.05
C PRO A 116 18.70 9.93 -2.32
N PHE A 117 19.03 9.17 -1.28
CA PHE A 117 18.03 8.42 -0.51
C PHE A 117 16.97 9.32 0.13
N ASN A 118 17.34 10.53 0.52
CA ASN A 118 16.42 11.54 1.05
C ASN A 118 15.52 12.17 -0.03
N TYR A 119 15.81 11.96 -1.32
CA TYR A 119 14.99 12.44 -2.44
C TYR A 119 13.90 11.43 -2.83
N VAL A 120 14.26 10.14 -2.86
CA VAL A 120 13.34 9.05 -3.15
C VAL A 120 12.83 8.46 -1.86
N GLN A 121 11.68 8.93 -1.43
CA GLN A 121 11.13 8.62 -0.13
C GLN A 121 10.06 7.55 -0.20
N LEU A 122 9.91 6.79 0.88
CA LEU A 122 8.83 5.82 1.03
C LEU A 122 7.63 6.49 1.71
N PRO A 123 6.38 6.26 1.28
CA PRO A 123 5.25 6.71 2.05
C PRO A 123 5.08 5.86 3.32
N ALA A 124 4.58 6.47 4.38
CA ALA A 124 4.33 5.84 5.67
C ALA A 124 2.85 5.48 5.79
N TYR A 125 2.49 4.22 5.51
CA TYR A 125 1.09 3.75 5.62
C TYR A 125 0.83 2.85 6.84
N MET A 126 1.77 2.78 7.78
CA MET A 126 1.65 1.85 8.90
C MET A 126 0.48 2.21 9.83
N LEU A 127 0.34 3.49 10.20
CA LEU A 127 -0.76 3.96 11.05
C LEU A 127 -2.15 3.72 10.42
N PRO A 128 -2.42 4.09 9.15
CA PRO A 128 -3.72 3.80 8.54
C PRO A 128 -4.00 2.30 8.43
N ALA A 129 -2.99 1.46 8.21
CA ALA A 129 -3.14 0.00 8.20
C ALA A 129 -3.53 -0.56 9.59
N MET A 130 -2.81 -0.14 10.63
CA MET A 130 -3.09 -0.53 12.01
C MET A 130 -4.49 -0.10 12.46
N ALA A 131 -4.90 1.12 12.11
CA ALA A 131 -6.24 1.60 12.40
C ALA A 131 -7.33 0.77 11.69
N THR A 132 -7.07 0.36 10.45
CA THR A 132 -7.98 -0.51 9.70
C THR A 132 -8.12 -1.87 10.39
N ASP A 133 -7.02 -2.50 10.77
CA ASP A 133 -7.04 -3.77 11.51
C ASP A 133 -7.75 -3.65 12.86
N PHE A 134 -7.58 -2.52 13.57
CA PHE A 134 -8.30 -2.24 14.80
C PHE A 134 -9.83 -2.14 14.57
N THR A 135 -10.27 -1.47 13.50
CA THR A 135 -11.70 -1.39 13.17
C THR A 135 -12.32 -2.75 12.83
N LEU A 136 -11.55 -3.66 12.22
CA LEU A 136 -12.00 -5.03 11.98
C LEU A 136 -12.31 -5.73 13.29
N ILE A 137 -11.44 -5.61 14.29
CA ILE A 137 -11.63 -6.21 15.62
C ILE A 137 -12.88 -5.65 16.30
N LEU A 138 -13.09 -4.33 16.22
CA LEU A 138 -14.23 -3.68 16.88
C LEU A 138 -15.58 -3.98 16.22
N PHE A 139 -15.63 -3.95 14.88
CA PHE A 139 -16.89 -3.94 14.12
C PHE A 139 -17.04 -5.13 13.18
N GLY A 140 -15.97 -5.54 12.50
CA GLY A 140 -16.00 -6.60 11.50
C GLY A 140 -16.28 -7.98 12.11
N LEU A 141 -15.66 -8.30 13.26
CA LEU A 141 -15.90 -9.55 13.98
C LEU A 141 -17.34 -9.68 14.51
N LYS A 142 -18.02 -8.54 14.73
CA LYS A 142 -19.42 -8.48 15.21
C LYS A 142 -20.45 -8.51 14.07
N LYS A 143 -20.04 -8.86 12.85
CA LYS A 143 -20.87 -8.92 11.62
C LYS A 143 -21.44 -7.57 11.17
N HIS A 144 -20.96 -6.45 11.70
CA HIS A 144 -21.34 -5.11 11.23
C HIS A 144 -20.44 -4.66 10.07
N MET A 145 -20.48 -5.40 8.96
CA MET A 145 -19.57 -5.20 7.83
C MET A 145 -19.67 -3.81 7.19
N GLY A 146 -20.88 -3.23 7.11
CA GLY A 146 -21.04 -1.86 6.58
C GLY A 146 -20.37 -0.81 7.47
N LEU A 147 -20.52 -0.94 8.80
CA LEU A 147 -19.90 -0.03 9.76
C LEU A 147 -18.38 -0.21 9.79
N TYR A 148 -17.90 -1.45 9.73
CA TYR A 148 -16.48 -1.76 9.57
C TYR A 148 -15.90 -1.03 8.37
N THR A 149 -16.45 -1.23 7.17
CA THR A 149 -15.93 -0.60 5.95
C THR A 149 -15.94 0.92 6.06
N LEU A 150 -17.05 1.52 6.52
CA LEU A 150 -17.18 2.97 6.62
C LEU A 150 -16.14 3.56 7.59
N VAL A 151 -16.01 2.99 8.79
CA VAL A 151 -15.07 3.50 9.81
C VAL A 151 -13.62 3.20 9.42
N ALA A 152 -13.34 2.04 8.84
CA ALA A 152 -12.01 1.68 8.34
C ALA A 152 -11.53 2.68 7.28
N CYS A 153 -12.35 2.92 6.24
CA CYS A 153 -12.02 3.88 5.19
C CYS A 153 -11.80 5.29 5.75
N PHE A 154 -12.68 5.74 6.64
CA PHE A 154 -12.60 7.06 7.26
C PHE A 154 -11.32 7.25 8.10
N LEU A 155 -11.01 6.28 8.97
CA LEU A 155 -9.81 6.35 9.81
C LEU A 155 -8.54 6.20 8.97
N ALA A 156 -8.53 5.32 7.98
CA ALA A 156 -7.40 5.21 7.06
C ALA A 156 -7.14 6.55 6.34
N ALA A 157 -8.18 7.21 5.83
CA ALA A 157 -8.07 8.51 5.18
C ALA A 157 -7.49 9.59 6.10
N ILE A 158 -8.03 9.75 7.31
CA ILE A 158 -7.60 10.81 8.22
C ILE A 158 -6.18 10.58 8.73
N LEU A 159 -5.77 9.31 8.90
CA LEU A 159 -4.46 8.98 9.45
C LEU A 159 -3.33 8.98 8.41
N VAL A 160 -3.64 8.98 7.11
CA VAL A 160 -2.63 9.09 6.04
C VAL A 160 -1.79 10.34 6.20
N VAL A 161 -2.42 11.51 6.36
CA VAL A 161 -1.71 12.79 6.45
C VAL A 161 -0.82 12.82 7.71
N PRO A 162 -1.33 12.64 8.94
CA PRO A 162 -0.46 12.56 10.11
C PRO A 162 0.67 11.54 9.93
N SER A 163 0.39 10.34 9.42
CA SER A 163 1.43 9.32 9.25
C SER A 163 2.51 9.69 8.24
N GLN A 164 2.15 10.34 7.14
CA GLN A 164 3.10 10.77 6.12
C GLN A 164 3.91 11.97 6.58
N PHE A 165 3.24 12.97 7.16
CA PHE A 165 3.87 14.23 7.52
C PHE A 165 4.71 14.11 8.79
N LEU A 166 4.29 13.30 9.78
CA LEU A 166 5.06 13.09 11.01
C LEU A 166 6.44 12.46 10.76
N PHE A 167 6.58 11.61 9.74
CA PHE A 167 7.80 10.83 9.53
C PHE A 167 8.72 11.36 8.42
N LEU A 168 8.20 12.02 7.37
CA LEU A 168 8.98 12.20 6.13
C LEU A 168 9.27 13.64 5.71
N ASN A 169 8.43 14.59 6.11
CA ASN A 169 8.37 15.86 5.39
C ASN A 169 8.61 17.10 6.26
N THR A 170 8.50 17.00 7.58
CA THR A 170 8.64 18.14 8.50
C THR A 170 9.94 18.93 8.29
N PRO A 171 11.14 18.32 8.13
CA PRO A 171 12.37 19.09 7.92
C PRO A 171 12.47 19.73 6.52
N PHE A 172 11.93 19.07 5.49
CA PHE A 172 12.07 19.49 4.09
C PHE A 172 10.99 20.46 3.62
N LEU A 173 9.79 20.41 4.23
CA LEU A 173 8.68 21.31 3.94
C LEU A 173 8.69 22.60 4.75
N LEU A 174 9.29 22.58 5.95
CA LEU A 174 9.28 23.74 6.86
C LEU A 174 10.54 24.59 6.81
N SER A 175 11.59 24.11 6.14
CA SER A 175 12.84 24.84 5.98
C SER A 175 12.84 25.57 4.65
N ASN A 176 12.96 26.90 4.70
CA ASN A 176 13.17 27.72 3.51
C ASN A 176 14.66 28.02 3.32
N VAL A 177 15.09 28.04 2.06
CA VAL A 177 16.43 28.41 1.65
C VAL A 177 16.34 29.65 0.79
N VAL A 178 17.25 30.58 1.04
CA VAL A 178 17.44 31.77 0.22
C VAL A 178 18.48 31.45 -0.86
N TYR A 179 18.13 31.69 -2.13
CA TYR A 179 19.06 31.49 -3.24
C TYR A 179 19.08 32.72 -4.17
N PRO A 180 20.21 33.01 -4.84
CA PRO A 180 20.29 34.10 -5.80
C PRO A 180 19.35 33.87 -6.98
N ASP A 181 18.62 34.90 -7.38
CA ASP A 181 17.75 34.84 -8.55
C ASP A 181 18.60 34.77 -9.84
N PRO A 182 18.49 33.68 -10.64
CA PRO A 182 19.24 33.57 -11.88
C PRO A 182 18.74 34.52 -12.98
N LEU A 183 17.52 35.09 -12.83
CA LEU A 183 16.90 35.96 -13.83
C LEU A 183 16.96 37.46 -13.47
N ALA A 184 17.25 37.79 -12.21
CA ALA A 184 17.42 39.17 -11.77
C ALA A 184 18.63 39.30 -10.84
N ALA A 185 19.71 39.89 -11.37
CA ALA A 185 20.93 40.10 -10.60
C ALA A 185 20.66 40.98 -9.38
N GLY A 186 20.95 40.46 -8.19
CA GLY A 186 20.80 41.18 -6.92
C GLY A 186 19.49 40.93 -6.17
N SER A 187 18.55 40.15 -6.73
CA SER A 187 17.41 39.61 -5.97
C SER A 187 17.70 38.21 -5.44
N THR A 188 16.99 37.85 -4.37
CA THR A 188 16.99 36.49 -3.84
C THR A 188 15.59 35.93 -3.90
N HIS A 189 15.50 34.64 -4.17
CA HIS A 189 14.27 33.88 -4.05
C HIS A 189 14.30 33.08 -2.76
N VAL A 190 13.14 32.98 -2.12
CA VAL A 190 12.92 32.11 -0.97
C VAL A 190 12.12 30.92 -1.46
N MET A 191 12.73 29.73 -1.41
CA MET A 191 12.03 28.49 -1.74
C MET A 191 12.22 27.47 -0.62
N PRO A 192 11.24 26.58 -0.42
CA PRO A 192 11.41 25.47 0.50
C PRO A 192 12.52 24.52 0.01
N VAL A 193 13.23 23.87 0.96
CA VAL A 193 14.38 22.98 0.68
C VAL A 193 14.06 21.93 -0.40
N TRP A 194 12.83 21.41 -0.44
CA TRP A 194 12.44 20.41 -1.44
C TRP A 194 12.49 20.95 -2.89
N SER A 195 12.22 22.24 -3.12
CA SER A 195 12.30 22.86 -4.44
C SER A 195 13.75 22.95 -4.91
N LEU A 196 14.69 23.22 -4.00
CA LEU A 196 16.12 23.21 -4.29
C LEU A 196 16.60 21.80 -4.67
N ILE A 197 16.18 20.78 -3.91
CA ILE A 197 16.53 19.37 -4.20
C ILE A 197 16.10 18.99 -5.63
N ARG A 198 14.92 19.46 -6.08
CA ARG A 198 14.42 19.25 -7.45
C ARG A 198 15.27 19.95 -8.52
N MET A 199 15.76 21.16 -8.26
CA MET A 199 16.59 21.89 -9.24
C MET A 199 17.98 21.29 -9.38
N VAL A 200 18.52 20.72 -8.31
CA VAL A 200 19.89 20.15 -8.27
C VAL A 200 19.94 18.72 -8.80
N ILE A 201 18.85 17.95 -8.67
CA ILE A 201 18.78 16.55 -9.09
C ILE A 201 17.93 16.43 -10.36
N PRO A 202 18.55 16.33 -11.55
CA PRO A 202 17.80 16.22 -12.79
C PRO A 202 17.04 14.89 -12.87
N LYS A 203 15.69 14.97 -12.94
CA LYS A 203 14.84 13.82 -13.28
C LYS A 203 14.73 13.69 -14.80
N ALA A 204 15.55 12.85 -15.42
CA ALA A 204 15.27 12.42 -16.80
C ALA A 204 14.14 11.38 -16.77
N PRO A 205 12.96 11.55 -17.42
CA PRO A 205 12.56 12.58 -18.38
C PRO A 205 11.32 13.37 -17.91
N ILE A 206 11.27 13.85 -16.66
CA ILE A 206 10.08 14.54 -16.12
C ILE A 206 10.30 16.05 -16.24
N PRO A 207 9.68 16.74 -17.22
CA PRO A 207 9.81 18.18 -17.38
C PRO A 207 9.16 18.93 -16.20
N SER A 208 9.68 20.11 -15.88
CA SER A 208 9.28 20.83 -14.67
C SER A 208 7.82 21.28 -14.67
N TYR A 209 7.25 21.54 -15.86
CA TYR A 209 5.86 21.97 -16.05
C TYR A 209 4.81 20.93 -15.62
N ILE A 210 5.16 19.63 -15.54
CA ILE A 210 4.23 18.59 -15.08
C ILE A 210 3.91 18.75 -13.58
N ALA A 211 4.85 19.25 -12.77
CA ALA A 211 4.60 19.52 -11.35
C ALA A 211 4.25 20.99 -11.05
N GLU A 212 4.64 21.93 -11.92
CA GLU A 212 4.33 23.37 -11.73
C GLU A 212 2.85 23.72 -12.00
N GLY A 213 2.10 22.87 -12.71
CA GLY A 213 0.65 23.00 -12.82
C GLY A 213 -0.11 22.82 -11.50
N PHE A 214 0.58 22.44 -10.42
CA PHE A 214 0.00 22.08 -9.12
C PHE A 214 0.41 22.99 -7.95
N THR A 215 0.99 24.17 -8.20
CA THR A 215 1.39 25.10 -7.14
C THR A 215 0.23 25.99 -6.67
N TRP A 216 -0.03 25.98 -5.36
CA TRP A 216 -1.02 26.84 -4.69
C TRP A 216 -0.59 28.32 -4.73
N PRO A 217 -1.52 29.30 -4.86
CA PRO A 217 -2.96 29.16 -5.07
C PRO A 217 -3.27 28.92 -6.55
N LEU A 218 -3.98 27.84 -6.86
CA LEU A 218 -4.53 27.66 -8.20
C LEU A 218 -5.91 28.32 -8.28
N PRO A 219 -6.17 29.14 -9.32
CA PRO A 219 -7.50 29.67 -9.56
C PRO A 219 -8.39 28.53 -10.05
N TYR A 220 -9.38 28.12 -9.25
CA TYR A 220 -10.46 27.23 -9.67
C TYR A 220 -11.11 27.80 -10.94
N LYS A 221 -10.76 27.28 -12.13
CA LYS A 221 -11.22 27.86 -13.40
C LYS A 221 -12.36 27.11 -14.09
N SER A 222 -12.59 25.81 -13.87
CA SER A 222 -13.82 25.16 -14.36
C SER A 222 -14.02 23.71 -13.89
N PHE A 223 -15.25 23.22 -14.04
CA PHE A 223 -15.72 21.84 -13.79
C PHE A 223 -15.08 20.75 -14.70
N TYR A 224 -14.18 21.12 -15.63
CA TYR A 224 -13.40 20.21 -16.50
C TYR A 224 -11.97 20.00 -15.99
N ASP A 225 -11.75 20.28 -14.72
CA ASP A 225 -10.47 20.19 -14.07
C ASP A 225 -9.98 18.72 -14.05
N PRO A 226 -8.69 18.42 -14.33
CA PRO A 226 -8.09 17.07 -14.21
C PRO A 226 -8.44 16.33 -12.89
N TYR A 227 -8.90 17.05 -11.89
CA TYR A 227 -9.46 16.64 -10.60
C TYR A 227 -10.65 15.66 -10.72
N ILE A 228 -11.63 15.89 -11.60
CA ILE A 228 -12.79 14.98 -11.76
C ILE A 228 -12.39 13.72 -12.53
N ILE A 229 -11.52 13.87 -13.53
CA ILE A 229 -11.01 12.76 -14.34
C ILE A 229 -10.12 11.85 -13.47
N MET A 230 -9.24 12.43 -12.64
CA MET A 230 -8.40 11.68 -11.70
C MET A 230 -9.23 10.98 -10.63
N THR A 231 -10.23 11.65 -10.05
CA THR A 231 -11.14 11.05 -9.06
C THR A 231 -11.99 9.92 -9.66
N GLY A 232 -12.47 10.11 -10.90
CA GLY A 232 -13.22 9.09 -11.64
C GLY A 232 -12.34 7.90 -12.02
N PHE A 233 -11.14 8.15 -12.54
CA PHE A 233 -10.17 7.11 -12.90
C PHE A 233 -9.72 6.30 -11.68
N THR A 234 -9.36 6.98 -10.59
CA THR A 234 -9.00 6.31 -9.34
C THR A 234 -10.18 5.53 -8.79
N GLY A 235 -11.40 6.08 -8.75
CA GLY A 235 -12.61 5.34 -8.36
C GLY A 235 -12.83 4.05 -9.18
N ILE A 236 -12.73 4.13 -10.51
CA ILE A 236 -12.86 2.98 -11.42
C ILE A 236 -11.75 1.96 -11.18
N MET A 237 -10.50 2.41 -11.07
CA MET A 237 -9.36 1.54 -10.79
C MET A 237 -9.54 0.83 -9.44
N GLY A 238 -10.09 1.51 -8.44
CA GLY A 238 -10.40 0.91 -7.14
C GLY A 238 -11.38 -0.26 -7.22
N VAL A 239 -12.45 -0.12 -8.01
CA VAL A 239 -13.44 -1.17 -8.25
C VAL A 239 -12.84 -2.32 -9.06
N VAL A 240 -12.06 -2.01 -10.09
CA VAL A 240 -11.41 -3.02 -10.94
C VAL A 240 -10.39 -3.83 -10.14
N TRP A 241 -9.51 -3.17 -9.39
CA TRP A 241 -8.47 -3.84 -8.61
C TRP A 241 -9.03 -4.64 -7.43
N SER A 242 -10.04 -4.13 -6.73
CA SER A 242 -10.73 -4.91 -5.69
C SER A 242 -11.47 -6.12 -6.27
N GLY A 243 -12.06 -6.00 -7.47
CA GLY A 243 -12.65 -7.10 -8.21
C GLY A 243 -11.63 -8.19 -8.60
N PHE A 244 -10.50 -7.80 -9.20
CA PHE A 244 -9.41 -8.75 -9.52
C PHE A 244 -8.86 -9.43 -8.27
N THR A 245 -8.68 -8.66 -7.20
CA THR A 245 -8.21 -9.19 -5.92
C THR A 245 -9.17 -10.25 -5.38
N TYR A 246 -10.47 -9.97 -5.41
CA TYR A 246 -11.49 -10.92 -4.99
C TYR A 246 -11.49 -12.20 -5.84
N ILE A 247 -11.45 -12.08 -7.18
CA ILE A 247 -11.45 -13.24 -8.09
C ILE A 247 -10.23 -14.13 -7.83
N PHE A 248 -9.05 -13.53 -7.73
CA PHE A 248 -7.82 -14.29 -7.56
C PHE A 248 -7.75 -14.99 -6.21
N ILE A 249 -8.14 -14.30 -5.14
CA ILE A 249 -8.24 -14.88 -3.79
C ILE A 249 -9.25 -16.03 -3.79
N LYS A 250 -10.40 -15.87 -4.45
CA LYS A 250 -11.38 -16.95 -4.60
C LYS A 250 -10.81 -18.16 -5.34
N ALA A 251 -9.99 -17.94 -6.37
CA ALA A 251 -9.30 -19.01 -7.10
C ALA A 251 -8.27 -19.75 -6.23
N ILE A 252 -7.49 -19.03 -5.41
CA ILE A 252 -6.57 -19.63 -4.43
C ILE A 252 -7.35 -20.55 -3.49
N PHE A 253 -8.45 -20.06 -2.90
CA PHE A 253 -9.22 -20.85 -1.95
C PHE A 253 -9.96 -22.02 -2.59
N TYR A 254 -10.45 -21.87 -3.82
CA TYR A 254 -10.97 -22.99 -4.60
C TYR A 254 -9.90 -24.07 -4.82
N GLY A 255 -8.68 -23.66 -5.18
CA GLY A 255 -7.53 -24.57 -5.32
C GLY A 255 -7.21 -25.28 -4.00
N VAL A 256 -7.16 -24.55 -2.89
CA VAL A 256 -6.94 -25.10 -1.54
C VAL A 256 -7.99 -26.14 -1.18
N GLU A 257 -9.27 -25.84 -1.39
CA GLU A 257 -10.37 -26.76 -1.08
C GLU A 257 -10.25 -28.06 -1.90
N LYS A 258 -10.00 -27.93 -3.21
CA LYS A 258 -9.87 -29.08 -4.11
C LYS A 258 -8.65 -29.93 -3.78
N THR A 259 -7.50 -29.30 -3.51
CA THR A 259 -6.27 -29.98 -3.11
C THR A 259 -6.43 -30.67 -1.76
N THR A 260 -7.05 -30.02 -0.78
CA THR A 260 -7.32 -30.63 0.54
C THR A 260 -8.21 -31.86 0.39
N LYS A 261 -9.29 -31.80 -0.39
CA LYS A 261 -10.16 -32.97 -0.65
C LYS A 261 -9.45 -34.12 -1.37
N HIS A 262 -8.47 -33.81 -2.23
CA HIS A 262 -7.73 -34.83 -2.97
C HIS A 262 -6.68 -35.55 -2.11
N PHE A 263 -5.97 -34.81 -1.25
CA PHE A 263 -4.86 -35.36 -0.45
C PHE A 263 -5.26 -35.77 0.97
N VAL A 264 -6.33 -35.20 1.52
CA VAL A 264 -6.88 -35.58 2.84
C VAL A 264 -8.08 -36.48 2.58
N LYS A 265 -7.87 -37.80 2.65
CA LYS A 265 -9.00 -38.76 2.68
C LYS A 265 -9.92 -38.38 3.85
N PRO A 266 -11.26 -38.43 3.69
CA PRO A 266 -12.15 -38.25 4.82
C PRO A 266 -11.79 -39.29 5.88
N ALA A 267 -11.67 -38.85 7.14
CA ALA A 267 -11.41 -39.75 8.25
C ALA A 267 -12.51 -40.83 8.28
N GLY A 268 -12.17 -42.05 7.87
CA GLY A 268 -13.10 -43.18 7.76
C GLY A 268 -13.21 -43.88 6.40
N ALA A 269 -12.29 -43.68 5.45
CA ALA A 269 -12.16 -44.49 4.23
C ALA A 269 -10.92 -45.39 4.26
#